data_AF-A0ABD7MPR4-F1
#
_entry.id   AF-A0ABD7MPR4-F1
#
_cell.length_a   1.000
_cell.length_b   1.000
_cell.length_c   1.000
_cell.angle_alpha   90.00
_cell.angle_beta   90.00
_cell.angle_gamma   90.00
#
_symmetry.space_group_name_H-M   'P 1'
#
loop_
_entity.id
_entity.type
_entity.pdbx_description
1 polymer ?
#
loop_
_entity_poly.entity_id
_entity_poly.type
_entity_poly.pdbx_seq_one_letter_code
_entity_poly.pdbx_strand_id
1 'polypeptide(L)' 'MCRPYAHELGHAHHNDPPGHTGFREQRANRFAARLLISPVEYATAETIYGPHPARLAHELGVTVEIIEAWQQLPQQASA' A
#
# COMPACT_ATOMS: atom_id res chain seq x y z
N MET A 1 10.17 9.34 -3.19
CA MET A 1 10.83 8.03 -3.00
C MET A 1 10.92 7.74 -1.50
N CYS A 2 9.86 7.20 -0.87
CA CYS A 2 9.78 7.00 0.59
C CYS A 2 9.44 5.55 0.97
N ARG A 3 9.77 4.59 0.10
CA ARG A 3 9.39 3.19 0.24
C ARG A 3 10.05 2.42 1.42
N PRO A 4 11.34 2.61 1.79
CA PRO A 4 11.97 1.71 2.74
C PRO A 4 11.44 1.87 4.17
N TYR A 5 11.07 3.09 4.59
CA TYR A 5 10.71 3.33 6.00
C TYR A 5 9.38 2.68 6.40
N ALA A 6 8.35 2.78 5.54
CA ALA A 6 7.05 2.16 5.81
C ALA A 6 7.11 0.63 5.69
N HIS A 7 7.96 0.10 4.82
CA HIS A 7 8.18 -1.33 4.64
C HIS A 7 8.91 -1.95 5.85
N GLU A 8 9.99 -1.32 6.31
CA GLU A 8 10.73 -1.73 7.52
C GLU A 8 9.88 -1.62 8.79
N LEU A 9 9.03 -0.59 8.89
CA LEU A 9 8.08 -0.46 10.02
C LEU A 9 7.06 -1.60 10.05
N GLY A 10 6.61 -2.09 8.89
CA GLY A 10 5.75 -3.26 8.79
C GLY A 10 6.41 -4.53 9.33
N HIS A 11 7.71 -4.73 9.06
CA HIS A 11 8.49 -5.83 9.63
C HIS A 11 8.66 -5.68 11.15
N ALA A 12 8.95 -4.48 11.64
CA ALA A 12 9.10 -4.19 13.06
C ALA A 12 7.79 -4.38 13.84
N HIS A 13 6.65 -3.98 13.27
CA HIS A 13 5.34 -4.10 13.91
C HIS A 13 4.85 -5.55 14.00
N HIS A 14 5.22 -6.41 13.04
CA HIS A 14 4.75 -7.80 13.01
C HIS A 14 5.63 -8.82 13.75
N ASN A 15 6.77 -8.42 14.32
CA ASN A 15 7.64 -9.30 15.13
C ASN A 15 7.96 -10.65 14.43
N ASP A 16 8.18 -10.62 13.11
CA ASP A 16 8.31 -11.82 12.30
C ASP A 16 9.72 -12.46 12.46
N PRO A 17 9.86 -13.70 12.98
CA PRO A 17 11.17 -14.37 13.11
C PRO A 17 11.74 -14.71 11.72
N PRO A 18 13.05 -14.63 11.45
CA PRO A 18 13.61 -14.71 10.10
C PRO A 18 13.26 -16.03 9.39
N GLY A 19 12.57 -15.92 8.26
CA GLY A 19 11.97 -17.03 7.52
C GLY A 19 11.48 -16.52 6.17
N HIS A 20 12.33 -16.65 5.16
CA HIS A 20 12.10 -16.15 3.80
C HIS A 20 10.86 -16.79 3.18
N THR A 21 9.73 -16.09 3.21
CA THR A 21 8.52 -16.49 2.49
C THR A 21 7.86 -15.22 1.96
N GLY A 22 7.68 -15.12 0.64
CA GLY A 22 7.14 -13.92 -0.05
C GLY A 22 5.76 -13.45 0.44
N PHE A 23 5.12 -14.21 1.33
CA PHE A 23 3.93 -13.81 2.06
C PHE A 23 4.18 -12.64 3.03
N ARG A 24 5.39 -12.53 3.60
CA ARG A 24 5.77 -11.44 4.52
C ARG A 24 5.93 -10.10 3.81
N GLU A 25 6.58 -10.13 2.64
CA GLU A 25 6.69 -8.98 1.75
C GLU A 25 5.31 -8.42 1.37
N GLN A 26 4.36 -9.30 1.03
CA GLN A 26 2.98 -8.88 0.77
C GLN A 26 2.29 -8.28 2.00
N ARG A 27 2.54 -8.83 3.21
CA ARG A 27 1.95 -8.30 4.44
C ARG A 27 2.52 -6.92 4.81
N ALA A 28 3.84 -6.74 4.68
CA ALA A 28 4.49 -5.44 4.86
C ALA A 28 3.99 -4.42 3.83
N ASN A 29 3.84 -4.81 2.56
CA ASN A 29 3.30 -3.95 1.51
C ASN A 29 1.83 -3.57 1.76
N ARG A 30 0.99 -4.51 2.25
CA ARG A 30 -0.39 -4.22 2.66
C ARG A 30 -0.46 -3.25 3.85
N PHE A 31 0.44 -3.40 4.83
CA PHE A 31 0.53 -2.47 5.95
C PHE A 31 0.96 -1.07 5.50
N ALA A 32 2.01 -1.00 4.67
CA ALA A 32 2.47 0.25 4.08
C ALA A 32 1.39 0.90 3.20
N ALA A 33 0.61 0.12 2.44
CA ALA A 33 -0.52 0.62 1.67
C ALA A 33 -1.58 1.28 2.57
N ARG A 34 -1.93 0.67 3.69
CA ARG A 34 -2.86 1.27 4.67
C ARG A 34 -2.35 2.54 5.33
N LEU A 35 -1.03 2.66 5.50
CA LEU A 35 -0.42 3.82 6.13
C LEU A 35 -0.19 4.97 5.16
N LEU A 36 0.14 4.66 3.91
CA LEU A 36 0.54 5.64 2.88
C LEU A 36 -0.62 6.08 1.99
N ILE A 37 -1.64 5.25 1.80
CA ILE A 37 -2.80 5.58 0.95
C ILE A 37 -3.98 5.99 1.82
N SER A 38 -4.42 7.23 1.68
CA SER A 38 -5.70 7.68 2.20
C SER A 38 -6.84 7.17 1.30
N PRO A 39 -7.90 6.53 1.85
CA PRO A 39 -9.04 6.08 1.07
C PRO A 39 -9.72 7.22 0.28
N VAL A 40 -9.75 8.43 0.86
CA VAL A 40 -10.39 9.61 0.26
C VAL A 40 -9.56 10.14 -0.91
N GLU A 41 -8.23 10.21 -0.74
CA GLU A 41 -7.34 10.66 -1.80
C GLU A 41 -7.29 9.64 -2.93
N TYR A 42 -7.28 8.34 -2.61
CA TYR A 42 -7.37 7.27 -3.59
C TYR A 42 -8.67 7.34 -4.40
N ALA A 43 -9.84 7.45 -3.74
CA ALA A 43 -11.12 7.55 -4.43
C ALA A 43 -11.21 8.81 -5.31
N THR A 44 -10.65 9.92 -4.85
CA THR A 44 -10.59 11.17 -5.61
C THR A 44 -9.70 11.02 -6.85
N ALA A 45 -8.48 10.49 -6.67
CA ALA A 45 -7.54 10.25 -7.76
C ALA A 45 -8.10 9.25 -8.78
N GLU A 46 -8.77 8.18 -8.33
CA GLU A 46 -9.43 7.20 -9.20
C GLU A 46 -10.59 7.82 -10.00
N THR A 47 -11.34 8.75 -9.40
CA THR A 47 -12.40 9.49 -10.09
C THR A 47 -11.84 10.43 -11.16
N ILE A 48 -10.72 11.09 -10.90
CA ILE A 48 -10.11 12.08 -11.82
C ILE A 48 -9.33 11.39 -12.95
N TYR A 49 -8.55 10.35 -12.61
CA TYR A 49 -7.58 9.75 -13.51
C TYR A 49 -7.96 8.34 -14.00
N GLY A 50 -9.02 7.74 -13.44
CA GLY A 50 -9.43 6.37 -13.71
C GLY A 50 -8.56 5.31 -13.01
N PRO A 51 -8.86 4.02 -13.20
CA PRO A 51 -8.18 2.90 -12.54
C PRO A 51 -6.82 2.59 -13.20
N HIS A 52 -5.89 3.56 -13.21
CA HIS A 52 -4.56 3.44 -13.82
C HIS A 52 -3.48 3.38 -12.73
N PRO A 53 -2.97 2.20 -12.35
CA PRO A 53 -2.09 2.04 -11.19
C PRO A 53 -0.84 2.91 -11.22
N ALA A 54 -0.20 3.04 -12.39
CA ALA A 54 1.00 3.88 -12.57
C ALA A 54 0.72 5.37 -12.35
N ARG A 55 -0.46 5.84 -12.77
CA ARG A 55 -0.86 7.25 -12.61
C ARG A 55 -1.30 7.53 -11.18
N LEU A 56 -2.05 6.63 -10.57
CA LEU A 56 -2.44 6.72 -9.17
C LEU A 56 -1.22 6.69 -8.25
N ALA A 57 -0.23 5.85 -8.54
CA ALA A 57 1.03 5.80 -7.81
C ALA A 57 1.79 7.13 -7.89
N HIS A 58 1.87 7.73 -9.08
CA HIS A 58 2.48 9.03 -9.26
C HIS A 58 1.75 10.13 -8.48
N GLU A 59 0.42 10.15 -8.54
CA GLU A 59 -0.41 11.16 -7.88
C GLU A 59 -0.32 11.07 -6.35
N LEU A 60 -0.42 9.85 -5.81
CA LEU A 60 -0.36 9.59 -4.37
C LEU A 60 1.08 9.54 -3.83
N GLY A 61 2.09 9.72 -4.70
CA GLY A 61 3.51 9.68 -4.30
C GLY A 61 4.00 8.31 -3.80
N VAL A 62 3.30 7.24 -4.16
CA VAL A 62 3.61 5.85 -3.78
C VAL A 62 4.14 5.04 -4.96
N THR A 63 4.54 3.78 -4.73
CA THR A 63 4.93 2.86 -5.81
C THR A 63 3.73 2.09 -6.34
N VAL A 64 3.78 1.63 -7.60
CA VAL A 64 2.70 0.82 -8.22
C VAL A 64 2.35 -0.41 -7.39
N GLU A 65 3.35 -1.10 -6.85
CA GLU A 65 3.13 -2.27 -5.97
C GLU A 65 2.30 -1.94 -4.71
N ILE A 66 2.34 -0.70 -4.23
CA ILE A 66 1.56 -0.24 -3.07
C ILE A 66 0.10 0.02 -3.50
N ILE A 67 -0.13 0.54 -4.70
CA ILE A 67 -1.46 0.65 -5.31
C ILE A 67 -2.05 -0.74 -5.57
N GLU A 68 -1.27 -1.65 -6.13
CA GLU A 68 -1.71 -3.04 -6.36
C GLU A 68 -2.01 -3.76 -5.04
N ALA A 69 -1.16 -3.59 -4.02
CA ALA A 69 -1.43 -4.12 -2.69
C ALA A 69 -2.71 -3.51 -2.07
N TRP A 70 -2.97 -2.22 -2.29
CA TRP A 70 -4.20 -1.54 -1.88
C TRP A 70 -5.44 -2.09 -2.56
N GLN A 71 -5.40 -2.29 -3.88
CA GLN A 71 -6.51 -2.87 -4.64
C GLN A 71 -6.81 -4.32 -4.23
N GLN A 72 -5.80 -5.05 -3.76
CA GLN A 72 -5.95 -6.40 -3.22
C GLN A 72 -6.42 -6.44 -1.76
N LEU A 73 -6.48 -5.29 -1.08
CA LEU A 73 -7.04 -5.22 0.26
C LEU A 73 -8.57 -5.19 0.17
N PRO A 74 -9.27 -5.91 1.06
CA PRO A 74 -10.69 -5.66 1.24
C PRO A 74 -10.83 -4.21 1.70
N GLN A 75 -11.47 -3.38 0.87
CA GLN A 75 -11.80 -2.00 1.21
C GLN A 75 -12.77 -2.08 2.39
N GLN A 76 -12.21 -2.05 3.60
CA GLN A 76 -13.00 -1.95 4.82
C GLN A 76 -13.68 -0.60 4.73
N ALA A 77 -14.93 -0.61 4.26
CA ALA A 77 -15.83 0.50 4.37
C ALA A 77 -15.75 0.97 5.82
N SER A 78 -15.14 2.13 6.02
CA SER A 78 -15.12 2.79 7.31
C SER A 78 -16.59 3.13 7.59
N ALA A 79 -17.21 2.30 8.43
CA ALA A 79 -18.53 2.55 8.99
C ALA A 79 -18.40 3.48 10.20
#